data_AF-A0A430JUB6-F1
#
_entry.id   AF-A0A430JUB6-F1
#
_cell.length_a   1.000
_cell.length_b   1.000
_cell.length_c   1.000
_cell.angle_alpha   90.00
_cell.angle_beta   90.00
_cell.angle_gamma   90.00
#
_symmetry.space_group_name_H-M   'P 1'
#
loop_
_entity.id
_entity.type
_entity.pdbx_description
1 polymer ?
#
loop_
_entity_poly.entity_id
_entity_poly.type
_entity_poly.pdbx_seq_one_letter_code
_entity_poly.pdbx_strand_id
1 'polypeptide(L)'
;MATEKKSKKNSPEISRDFDVRTFAWLLGRLPAHLPISDAYYGYHRAREEKGVLETLAASERFHMVKWFRAQPNTGDGPYLRSKSNRSAKRAYNRLVNSRSLLWINEALGQDPARVQEAADAAAAEPDYRSRCRIVREYLPWEEVAELASAQLESGKRALWLRRLQVRRQVWFTSRRSGRSGTQSDE
;
A
#
# COMPACT_ATOMS: atom_id res chain seq x y z
N MET A 1 41.24 -36.42 9.81
CA MET A 1 40.14 -35.76 10.55
C MET A 1 39.48 -34.76 9.63
N ALA A 2 38.32 -35.12 9.08
CA ALA A 2 37.55 -34.26 8.19
C ALA A 2 36.63 -33.37 9.03
N THR A 3 36.75 -32.05 8.90
CA THR A 3 35.74 -31.12 9.41
C THR A 3 35.02 -30.48 8.24
N GLU A 4 33.82 -30.99 8.00
CA GLU A 4 32.84 -30.56 7.01
C GLU A 4 32.30 -29.17 7.37
N LYS A 5 32.63 -28.15 6.57
CA LYS A 5 32.00 -26.84 6.64
C LYS A 5 30.59 -26.94 6.05
N LYS A 6 29.57 -26.99 6.91
CA LYS A 6 28.17 -26.77 6.50
C LYS A 6 28.03 -25.37 5.91
N SER A 7 28.03 -25.29 4.59
CA SER A 7 27.59 -24.13 3.83
C SER A 7 26.11 -23.88 4.13
N LYS A 8 25.81 -22.76 4.79
CA LYS A 8 24.42 -22.29 4.97
C LYS A 8 23.84 -22.04 3.57
N LYS A 9 22.88 -22.87 3.23
CA LYS A 9 22.09 -22.87 2.00
C LYS A 9 21.45 -21.48 1.81
N ASN A 10 21.92 -20.74 0.81
CA ASN A 10 21.24 -19.56 0.28
C ASN A 10 19.86 -20.00 -0.26
N SER A 11 18.81 -19.77 0.51
CA SER A 11 17.45 -19.76 -0.02
C SER A 11 17.34 -18.58 -1.00
N PRO A 12 16.79 -18.77 -2.22
CA PRO A 12 16.60 -17.65 -3.12
C PRO A 12 15.49 -16.76 -2.54
N GLU A 13 15.86 -15.64 -1.94
CA GLU A 13 14.92 -14.58 -1.59
C GLU A 13 14.21 -14.13 -2.87
N ILE A 14 12.93 -14.49 -3.01
CA ILE A 14 12.06 -13.88 -4.00
C ILE A 14 11.77 -12.46 -3.48
N SER A 15 12.71 -11.54 -3.70
CA SER A 15 12.45 -10.10 -3.56
C SER A 15 11.41 -9.72 -4.61
N ARG A 16 10.11 -9.91 -4.29
CA ARG A 16 9.01 -9.51 -5.15
C ARG A 16 9.02 -8.00 -5.33
N ASP A 17 9.02 -7.56 -6.57
CA ASP A 17 8.87 -6.15 -6.94
C ASP A 17 7.57 -5.98 -7.73
N PHE A 18 6.98 -4.78 -7.63
CA PHE A 18 5.75 -4.43 -8.33
C PHE A 18 6.01 -3.26 -9.27
N ASP A 19 5.24 -3.21 -10.38
CA ASP A 19 5.17 -1.98 -11.14
C ASP A 19 4.55 -0.87 -10.26
N VAL A 20 5.19 0.29 -10.25
CA VAL A 20 4.75 1.47 -9.47
C VAL A 20 3.30 1.87 -9.72
N ARG A 21 2.75 1.64 -10.93
CA ARG A 21 1.34 1.95 -11.22
C ARG A 21 0.40 0.94 -10.57
N THR A 22 0.78 -0.34 -10.56
CA THR A 22 0.05 -1.40 -9.86
C THR A 22 0.04 -1.13 -8.36
N PHE A 23 1.19 -0.78 -7.79
CA PHE A 23 1.30 -0.44 -6.38
C PHE A 23 0.48 0.81 -6.04
N ALA A 24 0.55 1.88 -6.85
CA ALA A 24 -0.27 3.07 -6.64
C ALA A 24 -1.78 2.79 -6.72
N TRP A 25 -2.20 1.89 -7.62
CA TRP A 25 -3.60 1.48 -7.73
C TRP A 25 -4.07 0.72 -6.49
N LEU A 26 -3.20 -0.12 -5.91
CA LEU A 26 -3.47 -0.79 -4.63
C LEU A 26 -3.64 0.24 -3.51
N LEU A 27 -2.65 1.11 -3.32
CA LEU A 27 -2.66 2.13 -2.26
C LEU A 27 -3.92 3.02 -2.33
N GLY A 28 -4.41 3.33 -3.53
CA GLY A 28 -5.62 4.13 -3.72
C GLY A 28 -6.90 3.52 -3.17
N ARG A 29 -6.91 2.24 -2.80
CA ARG A 29 -8.06 1.56 -2.17
C ARG A 29 -7.93 1.37 -0.67
N LEU A 30 -6.77 1.63 -0.10
CA LEU A 30 -6.55 1.47 1.32
C LEU A 30 -7.18 2.63 2.11
N PRO A 31 -7.37 2.47 3.43
CA PRO A 31 -7.88 3.54 4.28
C PRO A 31 -7.01 4.81 4.19
N ALA A 32 -7.65 5.97 4.19
CA ALA A 32 -6.94 7.25 4.12
C ALA A 32 -6.34 7.67 5.47
N HIS A 33 -7.00 7.26 6.55
CA HIS A 33 -6.72 7.64 7.94
C HIS A 33 -6.57 6.39 8.78
N LEU A 34 -5.54 6.38 9.61
CA LEU A 34 -5.14 5.24 10.41
C LEU A 34 -4.51 5.74 11.72
N PRO A 35 -4.77 5.08 12.85
CA PRO A 35 -4.50 5.63 14.17
C PRO A 35 -3.02 5.96 14.42
N ILE A 36 -2.08 5.11 13.99
CA ILE A 36 -0.66 5.27 14.33
C ILE A 36 -0.03 6.34 13.44
N SER A 37 -0.18 6.21 12.12
CA SER A 37 0.39 7.16 11.16
C SER A 37 -0.24 8.55 11.26
N ASP A 38 -1.52 8.68 11.61
CA ASP A 38 -2.14 9.98 11.89
C ASP A 38 -1.63 10.59 13.21
N ALA A 39 -1.48 9.80 14.27
CA ALA A 39 -0.89 10.28 15.53
C ALA A 39 0.56 10.76 15.34
N TYR A 40 1.35 10.04 14.55
CA TYR A 40 2.70 10.45 14.17
C TYR A 40 2.71 11.81 13.43
N TYR A 41 1.63 12.17 12.70
CA TYR A 41 1.51 13.52 12.14
C TYR A 41 1.42 14.59 13.20
N GLY A 42 0.53 14.38 14.18
CA GLY A 42 0.18 15.37 15.17
C GLY A 42 1.40 15.78 15.99
N TYR A 43 2.27 14.80 16.26
CA TYR A 43 3.55 15.01 16.92
C TYR A 43 4.48 15.96 16.14
N HIS A 44 4.65 15.76 14.83
CA HIS A 44 5.53 16.62 14.01
C HIS A 44 4.90 17.98 13.71
N ARG A 45 3.58 18.07 13.51
CA ARG A 45 2.90 19.36 13.29
C ARG A 45 2.94 20.26 14.52
N ALA A 46 2.85 19.69 15.73
CA ALA A 46 3.04 20.45 16.98
C ALA A 46 4.47 20.99 17.13
N ARG A 47 5.45 20.39 16.43
CA ARG A 47 6.86 20.80 16.43
C ARG A 47 7.22 21.72 15.26
N GLU A 48 6.52 21.61 14.14
CA GLU A 48 6.68 22.39 12.90
C GLU A 48 5.45 23.28 12.66
N GLU A 49 5.27 24.32 13.46
CA GLU A 49 4.28 25.35 13.15
C GLU A 49 4.84 26.34 12.11
N LYS A 50 4.39 26.20 10.86
CA LYS A 50 4.10 27.30 9.93
C LYS A 50 3.20 26.81 8.80
N GLY A 51 1.90 27.07 8.94
CA GLY A 51 0.91 27.24 7.87
C GLY A 51 0.72 26.10 6.86
N VAL A 52 -0.50 25.55 6.80
CA VAL A 52 -1.38 25.55 5.62
C VAL A 52 -2.53 24.54 5.83
N LEU A 53 -3.69 25.00 5.38
CA LEU A 53 -5.00 24.38 5.29
C LEU A 53 -4.95 23.03 4.54
N GLU A 54 -5.22 21.90 5.20
CA GLU A 54 -5.26 20.57 4.55
C GLU A 54 -6.65 19.92 4.67
N THR A 55 -7.49 20.22 3.69
CA THR A 55 -8.74 19.50 3.40
C THR A 55 -8.41 18.22 2.64
N LEU A 56 -9.11 17.11 2.94
CA LEU A 56 -9.27 15.78 2.28
C LEU A 56 -8.42 15.38 1.04
N ALA A 57 -8.06 16.30 0.14
CA ALA A 57 -7.00 16.16 -0.88
C ALA A 57 -5.58 16.00 -0.30
N ALA A 58 -5.43 16.10 1.01
CA ALA A 58 -4.17 16.10 1.75
C ALA A 58 -3.85 14.80 2.54
N SER A 59 -4.61 13.73 2.33
CA SER A 59 -4.30 12.47 3.03
C SER A 59 -2.98 11.85 2.57
N GLU A 60 -2.28 11.14 3.45
CA GLU A 60 -1.07 10.38 3.08
C GLU A 60 -1.33 9.39 1.94
N ARG A 61 -2.55 8.83 1.90
CA ARG A 61 -3.01 8.05 0.75
C ARG A 61 -2.92 8.84 -0.56
N PHE A 62 -3.46 10.05 -0.61
CA PHE A 62 -3.40 10.88 -1.81
C PHE A 62 -1.95 11.20 -2.18
N HIS A 63 -1.15 11.59 -1.19
CA HIS A 63 0.26 11.89 -1.38
C HIS A 63 1.01 10.68 -1.98
N MET A 64 0.83 9.49 -1.41
CA MET A 64 1.50 8.28 -1.88
C MET A 64 1.01 7.80 -3.23
N VAL A 65 -0.29 7.84 -3.50
CA VAL A 65 -0.81 7.52 -4.84
C VAL A 65 -0.21 8.45 -5.89
N LYS A 66 -0.14 9.76 -5.63
CA LYS A 66 0.49 10.73 -6.53
C LYS A 66 1.98 10.47 -6.70
N TRP A 67 2.70 10.24 -5.61
CA TRP A 67 4.14 9.96 -5.61
C TRP A 67 4.50 8.74 -6.47
N PHE A 68 3.83 7.61 -6.27
CA PHE A 68 4.09 6.39 -7.04
C PHE A 68 3.66 6.51 -8.51
N ARG A 69 2.53 7.18 -8.81
CA ARG A 69 2.10 7.44 -10.19
C ARG A 69 3.07 8.32 -10.98
N ALA A 70 3.80 9.20 -10.29
CA ALA A 70 4.80 10.06 -10.92
C ALA A 70 6.14 9.35 -11.21
N GLN A 71 6.39 8.14 -10.67
CA GLN A 71 7.67 7.44 -10.84
C GLN A 71 8.01 7.04 -12.28
N PRO A 72 7.05 6.61 -13.13
CA PRO A 72 7.33 6.30 -14.54
C PRO A 72 7.74 7.51 -15.38
N ASN A 73 7.48 8.72 -14.90
CA ASN A 73 7.83 9.94 -15.60
C ASN A 73 9.23 10.38 -15.17
N THR A 74 9.95 11.05 -16.06
CA THR A 74 11.21 11.73 -15.71
C THR A 74 10.98 12.95 -14.82
N GLY A 75 9.74 13.38 -14.58
CA GLY A 75 9.46 14.64 -13.88
C GLY A 75 9.75 15.84 -14.78
N ASP A 76 9.63 17.05 -14.23
CA ASP A 76 9.84 18.32 -14.91
C ASP A 76 10.52 19.34 -13.96
N GLY A 77 11.19 20.35 -14.51
CA GLY A 77 11.85 21.41 -13.75
C GLY A 77 12.95 20.90 -12.80
N PRO A 78 13.07 21.38 -11.55
CA PRO A 78 14.10 20.93 -10.61
C PRO A 78 13.93 19.46 -10.15
N TYR A 79 12.81 18.82 -10.49
CA TYR A 79 12.52 17.43 -10.18
C TYR A 79 12.74 16.49 -11.37
N LEU A 80 13.47 16.95 -12.39
CA LEU A 80 13.88 16.15 -13.54
C LEU A 80 14.78 14.99 -13.10
N ARG A 81 14.47 13.79 -13.57
CA ARG A 81 15.15 12.53 -13.30
C ARG A 81 15.70 12.00 -14.61
N SER A 82 16.95 11.56 -14.58
CA SER A 82 17.64 11.01 -15.76
C SER A 82 17.04 9.70 -16.27
N LYS A 83 16.34 8.95 -15.42
CA LYS A 83 15.69 7.67 -15.78
C LYS A 83 14.35 7.55 -15.08
N SER A 84 13.35 7.08 -15.83
CA SER A 84 12.06 6.64 -15.27
C SER A 84 12.27 5.51 -14.26
N ASN A 85 11.37 5.41 -13.28
CA ASN A 85 11.36 4.32 -12.32
C ASN A 85 10.04 3.54 -12.41
N ARG A 86 10.12 2.26 -12.75
CA ARG A 86 8.97 1.33 -12.72
C ARG A 86 8.96 0.41 -11.51
N SER A 87 10.00 0.43 -10.67
CA SER A 87 10.12 -0.42 -9.49
C SER A 87 9.50 0.26 -8.26
N ALA A 88 8.47 -0.39 -7.70
CA ALA A 88 7.86 0.04 -6.44
C ALA A 88 8.83 -0.13 -5.27
N LYS A 89 9.62 -1.21 -5.26
CA LYS A 89 10.72 -1.42 -4.28
C LYS A 89 11.67 -0.22 -4.26
N ARG A 90 12.13 0.18 -5.45
CA ARG A 90 13.05 1.31 -5.60
C ARG A 90 12.41 2.63 -5.21
N ALA A 91 11.12 2.82 -5.50
CA ALA A 91 10.39 4.03 -5.11
C ALA A 91 10.21 4.12 -3.59
N TYR A 92 9.85 3.01 -2.95
CA TYR A 92 9.72 2.88 -1.49
C TYR A 92 11.06 3.19 -0.79
N ASN A 93 12.16 2.58 -1.25
CA ASN A 93 13.49 2.76 -0.67
C ASN A 93 14.07 4.17 -0.87
N ARG A 94 13.51 4.97 -1.79
CA ARG A 94 13.93 6.36 -2.05
C ARG A 94 13.05 7.41 -1.37
N LEU A 95 11.93 7.00 -0.78
CA LEU A 95 10.98 7.90 -0.15
C LEU A 95 11.59 8.56 1.09
N VAL A 96 11.77 9.88 1.06
CA VAL A 96 12.35 10.64 2.18
C VAL A 96 11.27 11.23 3.09
N ASN A 97 10.24 10.44 3.39
CA ASN A 97 9.16 10.84 4.28
C ASN A 97 8.79 9.66 5.19
N SER A 98 9.12 9.80 6.48
CA SER A 98 8.91 8.75 7.49
C SER A 98 7.43 8.51 7.78
N ARG A 99 6.62 9.57 7.81
CA ARG A 99 5.15 9.48 7.95
C ARG A 99 4.53 8.63 6.84
N SER A 100 4.92 8.89 5.61
CA SER A 100 4.42 8.15 4.45
C SER A 100 4.84 6.68 4.47
N LEU A 101 6.06 6.37 4.94
CA LEU A 101 6.52 4.99 5.11
C LEU A 101 5.71 4.23 6.18
N LEU A 102 5.38 4.90 7.29
CA LEU A 102 4.51 4.35 8.34
C LEU A 102 3.10 4.11 7.80
N TRP A 103 2.52 5.11 7.11
CA TRP A 103 1.18 4.99 6.52
C TRP A 103 1.09 3.82 5.54
N ILE A 104 2.07 3.63 4.64
CA ILE A 104 2.07 2.50 3.69
C ILE A 104 1.96 1.17 4.42
N ASN A 105 2.74 0.98 5.48
CA ASN A 105 2.78 -0.28 6.23
C ASN A 105 1.49 -0.52 7.02
N GLU A 106 1.03 0.49 7.76
CA GLU A 106 -0.22 0.41 8.51
C GLU A 106 -1.41 0.15 7.57
N ALA A 107 -1.47 0.85 6.43
CA ALA A 107 -2.53 0.72 5.45
C ALA A 107 -2.57 -0.65 4.78
N LEU A 108 -1.41 -1.28 4.59
CA LEU A 108 -1.30 -2.62 4.04
C LEU A 108 -1.71 -3.71 5.04
N GLY A 109 -1.84 -3.37 6.32
CA GLY A 109 -2.23 -4.29 7.38
C GLY A 109 -1.04 -4.95 8.09
N GLN A 110 0.09 -4.24 8.18
CA GLN A 110 1.21 -4.67 9.03
C GLN A 110 0.78 -4.77 10.50
N ASP A 111 1.49 -5.58 11.29
CA ASP A 111 1.29 -5.68 12.74
C ASP A 111 1.33 -4.27 13.40
N PRO A 112 0.23 -3.82 14.03
CA PRO A 112 0.16 -2.51 14.67
C PRO A 112 1.25 -2.28 15.72
N ALA A 113 1.66 -3.31 16.46
CA ALA A 113 2.71 -3.18 17.47
C ALA A 113 4.05 -2.80 16.82
N ARG A 114 4.40 -3.47 15.72
CA ARG A 114 5.62 -3.22 14.95
C ARG A 114 5.60 -1.83 14.28
N VAL A 115 4.44 -1.40 13.77
CA VAL A 115 4.29 -0.04 13.21
C VAL A 115 4.46 1.02 14.30
N GLN A 116 3.93 0.78 15.50
CA GLN A 116 4.08 1.68 16.64
C GLN A 116 5.55 1.77 17.10
N GLU A 117 6.25 0.64 17.22
CA GLU A 117 7.68 0.61 17.55
C GLU A 117 8.52 1.41 16.54
N ALA A 118 8.24 1.24 15.25
CA ALA A 118 8.90 2.00 14.19
C ALA A 118 8.61 3.50 14.30
N ALA A 119 7.36 3.87 14.63
CA ALA A 119 6.94 5.25 14.81
C ALA A 119 7.63 5.91 16.00
N ASP A 120 7.69 5.21 17.14
CA ASP A 120 8.32 5.69 18.37
C ASP A 120 9.84 5.87 18.18
N ALA A 121 10.50 4.88 17.58
CA ALA A 121 11.92 4.94 17.27
C ALA A 121 12.24 6.11 16.31
N ALA A 122 11.41 6.33 15.29
CA ALA A 122 11.57 7.46 14.38
C ALA A 122 11.26 8.82 15.04
N ALA A 123 10.31 8.89 15.97
CA ALA A 123 9.95 10.12 16.68
C ALA A 123 11.05 10.57 17.66
N ALA A 124 11.82 9.62 18.21
CA ALA A 124 12.95 9.88 19.08
C ALA A 124 14.20 10.42 18.33
N GLU A 125 14.31 10.17 17.03
CA GLU A 125 15.46 10.59 16.23
C GLU A 125 15.35 12.08 15.80
N PRO A 126 16.34 12.93 16.14
CA PRO A 126 16.33 14.33 15.70
C PRO A 126 16.57 14.51 14.20
N ASP A 127 17.43 13.71 13.56
CA ASP A 127 17.74 13.85 12.14
C ASP A 127 16.66 13.26 11.24
N TYR A 128 16.02 14.14 10.45
CA TYR A 128 14.93 13.79 9.55
C TYR A 128 15.31 12.68 8.54
N ARG A 129 16.55 12.68 8.03
CA ARG A 129 17.00 11.65 7.06
C ARG A 129 17.15 10.29 7.74
N SER A 130 17.68 10.27 8.95
CA SER A 130 17.85 9.07 9.75
C SER A 130 16.51 8.44 10.15
N ARG A 131 15.44 9.23 10.38
CA ARG A 131 14.08 8.70 10.61
C ARG A 131 13.62 7.74 9.53
N CYS A 132 13.80 8.11 8.26
CA CYS A 132 13.36 7.27 7.14
C CYS A 132 14.17 5.97 7.03
N ARG A 133 15.43 6.00 7.47
CA ARG A 133 16.26 4.79 7.56
C ARG A 133 15.73 3.89 8.67
N ILE A 134 15.54 4.44 9.88
CA ILE A 134 15.00 3.71 11.05
C ILE A 134 13.68 3.03 10.69
N VAL A 135 12.72 3.75 10.11
CA VAL A 135 11.42 3.15 9.74
C VAL A 135 11.60 1.94 8.83
N ARG A 136 12.54 1.95 7.88
CA ARG A 136 12.80 0.80 6.98
C ARG A 136 13.54 -0.36 7.63
N GLU A 137 14.30 -0.11 8.69
CA GLU A 137 14.94 -1.18 9.46
C GLU A 137 13.88 -2.01 10.19
N TYR A 138 12.82 -1.38 10.68
CA TYR A 138 11.65 -2.07 11.25
C TYR A 138 10.69 -2.61 10.19
N LEU A 139 10.54 -1.90 9.07
CA LEU A 139 9.54 -2.16 8.05
C LEU A 139 10.20 -2.33 6.67
N PRO A 140 10.89 -3.47 6.46
CA PRO A 140 11.60 -3.72 5.21
C PRO A 140 10.64 -3.97 4.05
N TRP A 141 11.13 -3.73 2.83
CA TRP A 141 10.31 -3.88 1.62
C TRP A 141 9.77 -5.30 1.44
N GLU A 142 10.51 -6.31 1.87
CA GLU A 142 10.17 -7.72 1.71
C GLU A 142 8.84 -8.02 2.41
N GLU A 143 8.62 -7.49 3.63
CA GLU A 143 7.35 -7.60 4.35
C GLU A 143 6.23 -6.80 3.65
N VAL A 144 6.55 -5.58 3.21
CA VAL A 144 5.62 -4.72 2.43
C VAL A 144 5.13 -5.45 1.17
N ALA A 145 6.03 -6.16 0.50
CA ALA A 145 5.73 -6.85 -0.73
C ALA A 145 4.78 -8.03 -0.51
N GLU A 146 4.98 -8.79 0.56
CA GLU A 146 4.08 -9.89 0.93
C GLU A 146 2.68 -9.39 1.31
N LEU A 147 2.59 -8.32 2.11
CA LEU A 147 1.32 -7.68 2.44
C LEU A 147 0.60 -7.15 1.19
N ALA A 148 1.34 -6.49 0.29
CA ALA A 148 0.77 -5.97 -0.95
C ALA A 148 0.25 -7.09 -1.87
N SER A 149 0.99 -8.20 -1.97
CA SER A 149 0.53 -9.40 -2.65
C SER A 149 -0.76 -9.95 -2.05
N ALA A 150 -0.83 -10.08 -0.72
CA ALA A 150 -2.02 -10.56 -0.02
C ALA A 150 -3.25 -9.66 -0.27
N GLN A 151 -3.07 -8.34 -0.27
CA GLN A 151 -4.14 -7.38 -0.57
C GLN A 151 -4.64 -7.49 -2.01
N LEU A 152 -3.73 -7.64 -2.98
CA LEU A 152 -4.10 -7.82 -4.40
C LEU A 152 -4.88 -9.11 -4.62
N GLU A 153 -4.47 -10.21 -3.99
CA GLU A 153 -5.19 -11.49 -4.09
C GLU A 153 -6.57 -11.45 -3.42
N SER A 154 -6.67 -10.80 -2.25
CA SER A 154 -7.94 -10.58 -1.56
C SER A 154 -8.91 -9.73 -2.41
N GLY A 155 -8.41 -8.67 -3.04
CA GLY A 155 -9.18 -7.85 -3.97
C GLY A 155 -9.68 -8.62 -5.20
N LYS A 156 -8.85 -9.49 -5.79
CA LYS A 156 -9.26 -10.37 -6.91
C LYS A 156 -10.37 -11.34 -6.49
N ARG A 157 -10.23 -11.96 -5.31
CA ARG A 157 -11.24 -12.87 -4.75
C ARG A 157 -12.57 -12.17 -4.51
N ALA A 158 -12.56 -10.97 -3.92
CA ALA A 158 -13.76 -10.17 -3.71
C ALA A 158 -14.48 -9.82 -5.03
N LEU A 159 -13.73 -9.44 -6.07
CA LEU A 159 -14.28 -9.16 -7.40
C LEU A 159 -14.86 -10.41 -8.07
N TRP A 160 -14.22 -11.57 -7.89
CA TRP A 160 -14.68 -12.83 -8.46
C TRP A 160 -15.99 -13.29 -7.82
N LEU A 161 -16.09 -13.23 -6.48
CA LEU A 161 -17.33 -13.51 -5.74
C LEU A 161 -18.46 -12.57 -6.15
N ARG A 162 -18.17 -11.27 -6.30
CA ARG A 162 -19.15 -10.28 -6.77
C ARG A 162 -19.67 -10.57 -8.18
N ARG A 163 -18.81 -11.03 -9.10
CA ARG A 163 -19.21 -11.45 -10.46
C ARG A 163 -20.08 -12.71 -10.45
N LEU A 164 -19.79 -13.69 -9.60
CA LEU A 164 -20.64 -14.87 -9.44
C LEU A 164 -22.02 -14.53 -8.89
N GLN A 165 -22.08 -13.58 -7.94
CA GLN A 165 -23.34 -13.16 -7.34
C GLN A 165 -24.26 -12.46 -8.35
N VAL A 166 -23.71 -11.60 -9.23
CA VAL A 166 -24.46 -10.96 -10.32
C VAL A 166 -24.98 -12.00 -11.33
N ARG A 167 -24.18 -13.02 -11.68
CA ARG A 167 -24.61 -14.09 -12.59
C ARG A 167 -25.76 -14.94 -12.01
N ARG A 168 -25.83 -15.14 -10.69
CA ARG A 168 -26.96 -15.83 -10.04
C ARG A 168 -28.25 -14.97 -10.02
N GLN A 169 -28.14 -13.64 -9.88
CA GLN A 169 -29.30 -12.76 -9.93
C GLN A 169 -29.95 -12.71 -11.32
N VAL A 170 -29.16 -12.66 -12.39
CA VAL A 170 -29.68 -12.66 -13.79
C VAL A 170 -30.38 -13.99 -14.14
N TRP A 171 -29.91 -15.11 -13.58
CA TRP A 171 -30.57 -16.42 -13.78
C TRP A 171 -31.91 -16.53 -13.02
N PHE A 172 -32.04 -15.84 -11.89
CA PHE A 172 -33.27 -15.86 -11.07
C PHE A 172 -34.38 -14.95 -11.64
N THR A 173 -34.02 -13.84 -12.29
CA THR A 173 -35.00 -12.93 -12.90
C THR A 173 -35.54 -13.46 -14.23
N SER A 174 -34.75 -14.23 -14.99
CA SER A 174 -35.19 -14.82 -16.26
C SER A 174 -36.15 -16.02 -16.09
N ARG A 175 -36.14 -16.69 -14.93
CA ARG A 175 -37.01 -17.85 -14.66
C ARG A 175 -38.41 -17.49 -14.15
N ARG A 176 -38.65 -16.22 -13.79
CA ARG A 176 -39.94 -15.72 -13.28
C ARG A 176 -40.85 -15.13 -14.35
N SER A 177 -40.32 -14.82 -15.54
CA SER A 177 -41.09 -14.29 -16.68
C SER A 177 -41.62 -15.36 -17.64
N GLY A 178 -41.36 -16.65 -17.39
CA GLY A 178 -41.76 -17.76 -18.26
C GLY A 178 -43.04 -18.51 -17.84
N ARG A 179 -43.82 -18.00 -16.88
CA ARG A 179 -45.03 -18.68 -16.37
C ARG A 179 -46.23 -17.73 -16.29
N SER A 180 -46.63 -17.17 -17.42
CA SER A 180 -47.99 -16.69 -17.65
C SER A 180 -48.60 -17.52 -18.77
N GLY A 181 -48.91 -18.77 -18.43
CA GLY A 181 -49.75 -19.63 -19.27
C GLY A 181 -51.18 -19.12 -19.16
N THR A 182 -51.70 -18.73 -20.31
CA THR A 182 -53.10 -18.80 -20.75
C THR A 182 -54.07 -19.44 -19.75
N GLN A 183 -55.01 -18.65 -19.26
CA GLN A 183 -56.27 -19.16 -18.74
C GLN A 183 -57.38 -18.60 -19.65
N SER A 184 -57.82 -19.47 -20.54
CA SER A 184 -59.11 -19.40 -21.22
C SER A 184 -60.21 -19.85 -20.25
N ASP A 185 -61.46 -19.69 -20.68
CA ASP A 185 -62.74 -20.09 -20.03
C ASP A 185 -63.36 -18.91 -19.26
N GLU A 186 -64.56 -18.40 -19.51
CA GLU A 186 -65.74 -18.75 -20.34
C GLU A 186 -66.46 -17.44 -20.70
#